data_AF-A0A2N2X4M3-F1
#
_entry.id   AF-A0A2N2X4M3-F1
#
_cell.length_a   1.000
_cell.length_b   1.000
_cell.length_c   1.000
_cell.angle_alpha   90.00
_cell.angle_beta   90.00
_cell.angle_gamma   90.00
#
_symmetry.space_group_name_H-M   'P 1'
#
loop_
_entity.id
_entity.type
_entity.pdbx_description
1 polymer ?
#
loop_
_entity_poly.entity_id
_entity_poly.type
_entity_poly.pdbx_seq_one_letter_code
_entity_poly.pdbx_strand_id
1 'polypeptide(L)'
;MKTESNDLAVAKNTIRNQVLRVARDIFTKYGFKKTTIDDIARELQKGKSSLYYYFNSKEELYKAVLDQEATELKEQILGELAKTDNAREKVSLYIKSRLEGIKKLNNLYDFRKSQYLSLDNAVVLREKYDKLELDIIRNLLEYGVTMGSFSIENIEATAKTMLIIVKGLEIPVLSQDREILNQRVDELLPVLFFGICKC
;
A
#
# COMPACT_ATOMS: atom_id res chain seq x y z
N MET A 1 -1.65 -1.47 -40.42
CA MET A 1 -0.79 -0.52 -39.68
C MET A 1 -1.26 -0.18 -38.26
N LYS A 2 -2.56 -0.05 -37.93
CA LYS A 2 -2.99 0.19 -36.52
C LYS A 2 -2.99 -1.04 -35.60
N THR A 3 -3.10 -2.25 -36.16
CA THR A 3 -3.20 -3.52 -35.42
C THR A 3 -1.84 -4.00 -34.88
N GLU A 4 -0.78 -3.95 -35.70
CA GLU A 4 0.58 -4.41 -35.31
C GLU A 4 1.23 -3.57 -34.19
N SER A 5 1.00 -2.26 -34.16
CA SER A 5 1.50 -1.40 -33.07
C SER A 5 0.79 -1.66 -31.73
N ASN A 6 -0.47 -2.11 -31.76
CA ASN A 6 -1.23 -2.45 -30.57
C ASN A 6 -0.78 -3.81 -30.00
N ASP A 7 -0.54 -4.79 -30.86
CA ASP A 7 -0.09 -6.13 -30.46
C ASP A 7 1.32 -6.10 -29.83
N LEU A 8 2.23 -5.28 -30.38
CA LEU A 8 3.56 -5.03 -29.81
C LEU A 8 3.48 -4.33 -28.44
N ALA A 9 2.57 -3.37 -28.26
CA ALA A 9 2.35 -2.70 -26.98
C ALA A 9 1.77 -3.64 -25.92
N VAL A 10 0.82 -4.51 -26.31
CA VAL A 10 0.21 -5.53 -25.43
C VAL A 10 1.24 -6.58 -25.01
N ALA A 11 2.04 -7.11 -25.94
CA ALA A 11 3.11 -8.05 -25.64
C ALA A 11 4.16 -7.44 -24.71
N LYS A 12 4.54 -6.18 -24.95
CA LYS A 12 5.48 -5.42 -24.10
C LYS A 12 4.94 -5.25 -22.68
N ASN A 13 3.67 -4.90 -22.53
CA ASN A 13 3.03 -4.76 -21.22
C ASN A 13 2.94 -6.11 -20.47
N THR A 14 2.65 -7.18 -21.19
CA THR A 14 2.59 -8.55 -20.64
C THR A 14 3.95 -8.98 -20.06
N ILE A 15 5.05 -8.76 -20.78
CA ILE A 15 6.40 -9.09 -20.29
C ILE A 15 6.77 -8.19 -19.11
N ARG A 16 6.46 -6.89 -19.17
CA ARG A 16 6.70 -5.96 -18.06
C ARG A 16 6.01 -6.44 -16.77
N ASN A 17 4.75 -6.87 -16.87
CA ASN A 17 3.99 -7.38 -15.72
C ASN A 17 4.56 -8.71 -15.20
N GLN A 18 5.06 -9.57 -16.09
CA GLN A 18 5.77 -10.79 -15.68
C GLN A 18 7.04 -10.46 -14.89
N VAL A 19 7.82 -9.46 -15.35
CA VAL A 19 9.02 -8.99 -14.64
C VAL A 19 8.65 -8.47 -13.25
N LEU A 20 7.60 -7.65 -13.13
CA LEU A 20 7.13 -7.12 -11.85
C LEU A 20 6.70 -8.21 -10.88
N ARG A 21 5.95 -9.22 -11.36
CA ARG A 21 5.51 -10.35 -10.54
C ARG A 21 6.71 -11.14 -9.98
N VAL A 22 7.67 -11.50 -10.82
CA VAL A 22 8.85 -12.26 -10.35
C VAL A 22 9.74 -11.41 -9.43
N ALA A 23 9.92 -10.13 -9.77
CA ALA A 23 10.68 -9.21 -8.93
C ALA A 23 10.04 -9.07 -7.53
N ARG A 24 8.71 -8.97 -7.46
CA ARG A 24 7.95 -8.94 -6.20
C ARG A 24 8.24 -10.16 -5.33
N ASP A 25 8.19 -11.37 -5.90
CA ASP A 25 8.43 -12.61 -5.17
C ASP A 25 9.86 -12.67 -4.62
N ILE A 26 10.84 -12.29 -5.43
CA ILE A 26 12.27 -12.28 -5.04
C ILE A 26 12.53 -11.21 -3.97
N PHE A 27 12.01 -9.99 -4.15
CA PHE A 27 12.15 -8.93 -3.14
C PHE A 27 11.46 -9.31 -1.82
N THR A 28 10.30 -9.95 -1.87
CA THR A 28 9.59 -10.43 -0.68
C THR A 28 10.35 -11.56 0.01
N LYS A 29 11.08 -12.40 -0.73
CA LYS A 29 11.82 -13.53 -0.15
C LYS A 29 13.18 -13.12 0.42
N TYR A 30 13.93 -12.29 -0.30
CA TYR A 30 15.33 -12.00 -0.01
C TYR A 30 15.57 -10.56 0.48
N GLY A 31 14.62 -9.67 0.27
CA GLY A 31 14.73 -8.23 0.53
C GLY A 31 15.51 -7.49 -0.56
N PHE A 32 15.34 -6.16 -0.60
CA PHE A 32 15.97 -5.30 -1.61
C PHE A 32 17.51 -5.41 -1.68
N LYS A 33 18.19 -5.51 -0.53
CA LYS A 33 19.66 -5.50 -0.47
C LYS A 33 20.29 -6.77 -1.03
N LYS A 34 19.72 -7.93 -0.73
CA LYS A 34 20.27 -9.24 -1.13
C LYS A 34 19.85 -9.64 -2.55
N THR A 35 19.03 -8.82 -3.21
CA THR A 35 18.53 -9.06 -4.56
C THR A 35 19.33 -8.26 -5.58
N THR A 36 19.69 -8.88 -6.69
CA THR A 36 20.26 -8.23 -7.88
C THR A 36 19.35 -8.35 -9.09
N ILE A 37 19.55 -7.49 -10.11
CA ILE A 37 18.84 -7.63 -11.40
C ILE A 37 19.16 -8.99 -12.05
N ASP A 38 20.37 -9.53 -11.82
CA ASP A 38 20.77 -10.83 -12.37
C ASP A 38 19.99 -11.99 -11.75
N ASP A 39 19.68 -11.93 -10.45
CA ASP A 39 18.86 -12.94 -9.78
C ASP A 39 17.44 -12.97 -10.37
N ILE A 40 16.87 -11.78 -10.65
CA ILE A 40 15.54 -11.64 -11.25
C ILE A 40 15.54 -12.12 -12.71
N ALA A 41 16.58 -11.76 -13.48
CA ALA A 41 16.74 -12.22 -14.86
C ALA A 41 16.84 -13.75 -14.95
N ARG A 42 17.60 -14.36 -14.02
CA ARG A 42 17.76 -15.82 -13.93
C ARG A 42 16.44 -16.52 -13.65
N GLU A 43 15.66 -16.01 -12.69
CA GLU A 43 14.35 -16.57 -12.35
C GLU A 43 13.35 -16.46 -13.52
N LEU A 44 13.42 -15.37 -14.28
CA LEU A 44 12.60 -15.18 -15.49
C LEU A 44 13.07 -16.00 -16.69
N GLN A 45 14.21 -16.69 -16.60
CA GLN A 45 14.90 -17.34 -17.72
C GLN A 45 15.12 -16.36 -18.89
N LYS A 46 15.48 -15.11 -18.57
CA LYS A 46 15.75 -14.04 -19.53
C LYS A 46 17.17 -13.50 -19.35
N GLY A 47 17.71 -12.91 -20.42
CA GLY A 47 18.99 -12.21 -20.34
C GLY A 47 18.88 -10.92 -19.52
N LYS A 48 19.96 -10.54 -18.83
CA LYS A 48 20.07 -9.27 -18.08
C LYS A 48 19.68 -8.06 -18.94
N SER A 49 20.11 -8.04 -20.21
CA SER A 49 19.80 -7.00 -21.19
C SER A 49 18.30 -6.84 -21.42
N SER A 50 17.54 -7.94 -21.33
CA SER A 50 16.08 -7.90 -21.50
C SER A 50 15.39 -7.22 -20.34
N LEU A 51 15.91 -7.27 -19.11
CA LEU A 51 15.34 -6.55 -17.97
C LEU A 51 15.67 -5.05 -18.03
N TYR A 52 16.89 -4.70 -18.44
CA TYR A 52 17.28 -3.29 -18.63
C TYR A 52 16.49 -2.57 -19.72
N TYR A 53 15.90 -3.30 -20.67
CA TYR A 53 14.95 -2.73 -21.62
C TYR A 53 13.68 -2.18 -20.95
N TYR A 54 13.27 -2.73 -19.80
CA TYR A 54 12.05 -2.33 -19.07
C TYR A 54 12.32 -1.44 -17.86
N PHE A 55 13.46 -1.64 -17.18
CA PHE A 55 13.81 -0.95 -15.94
C PHE A 55 15.30 -0.61 -15.95
N ASN A 56 15.64 0.67 -15.84
CA ASN A 56 17.01 1.16 -15.96
C ASN A 56 17.85 0.83 -14.71
N SER A 57 17.21 0.55 -13.57
CA SER A 57 17.89 0.20 -12.33
C SER A 57 17.07 -0.74 -11.44
N LYS A 58 17.72 -1.30 -10.42
CA LYS A 58 17.06 -2.09 -9.38
C LYS A 58 16.08 -1.24 -8.57
N GLU A 59 16.42 0.02 -8.34
CA GLU A 59 15.60 1.00 -7.63
C GLU A 59 14.32 1.33 -8.41
N GLU A 60 14.43 1.49 -9.75
CA GLU A 60 13.27 1.71 -10.61
C GLU A 60 12.34 0.51 -10.61
N LEU A 61 12.90 -0.70 -10.75
CA LEU A 61 12.12 -1.95 -10.68
C LEU A 61 11.46 -2.11 -9.32
N TYR A 62 12.18 -1.84 -8.23
CA TYR A 62 11.65 -1.92 -6.87
C TYR A 62 10.54 -0.91 -6.63
N LYS A 63 10.70 0.34 -7.08
CA LYS A 63 9.65 1.36 -7.02
C LYS A 63 8.41 0.92 -7.79
N ALA A 64 8.57 0.34 -8.98
CA ALA A 64 7.45 -0.15 -9.77
C ALA A 64 6.73 -1.33 -9.10
N VAL A 65 7.45 -2.21 -8.40
CA VAL A 65 6.84 -3.25 -7.55
C VAL A 65 6.04 -2.62 -6.41
N LEU A 66 6.61 -1.67 -5.67
CA LEU A 66 5.89 -0.97 -4.59
C LEU A 66 4.64 -0.24 -5.09
N ASP A 67 4.73 0.41 -6.26
CA ASP A 67 3.59 1.12 -6.87
C ASP A 67 2.46 0.16 -7.23
N GLN A 68 2.81 -1.04 -7.70
CA GLN A 68 1.85 -2.10 -7.97
C GLN A 68 1.20 -2.62 -6.67
N GLU A 69 1.98 -2.91 -5.63
CA GLU A 69 1.43 -3.35 -4.33
C GLU A 69 0.50 -2.31 -3.70
N ALA A 70 0.88 -1.03 -3.75
CA ALA A 70 0.04 0.04 -3.23
C ALA A 70 -1.27 0.18 -4.01
N THR A 71 -1.24 -0.05 -5.32
CA THR A 71 -2.43 -0.06 -6.18
C THR A 71 -3.34 -1.24 -5.84
N GLU A 72 -2.77 -2.45 -5.75
CA GLU A 72 -3.50 -3.67 -5.39
C GLU A 72 -4.11 -3.56 -3.97
N LEU A 73 -3.37 -3.00 -3.01
CA LEU A 73 -3.88 -2.75 -1.65
C LEU A 73 -5.02 -1.73 -1.65
N LYS A 74 -4.88 -0.63 -2.40
CA LYS A 74 -5.95 0.38 -2.54
C LYS A 74 -7.21 -0.25 -3.12
N GLU A 75 -7.09 -1.05 -4.18
CA GLU A 75 -8.23 -1.74 -4.79
C GLU A 75 -8.90 -2.72 -3.82
N GLN A 76 -8.09 -3.49 -3.07
CA GLN A 76 -8.60 -4.38 -2.02
C GLN A 76 -9.41 -3.59 -0.97
N ILE A 77 -8.85 -2.50 -0.46
CA ILE A 77 -9.50 -1.62 0.51
C ILE A 77 -10.82 -1.08 -0.06
N LEU A 78 -10.81 -0.50 -1.26
CA LEU A 78 -12.01 0.07 -1.87
C LEU A 78 -13.09 -1.01 -2.10
N GLY A 79 -12.69 -2.24 -2.45
CA GLY A 79 -13.59 -3.37 -2.58
C GLY A 79 -14.25 -3.76 -1.25
N GLU A 80 -13.50 -3.77 -0.14
CA GLU A 80 -14.07 -4.01 1.19
C GLU A 80 -15.02 -2.87 1.61
N LEU A 81 -14.64 -1.62 1.37
CA LEU A 81 -15.46 -0.45 1.69
C LEU A 81 -16.79 -0.41 0.93
N ALA A 82 -16.86 -1.00 -0.26
CA ALA A 82 -18.07 -1.08 -1.06
C ALA A 82 -19.11 -2.08 -0.52
N LYS A 83 -18.76 -2.93 0.46
CA LYS A 83 -19.66 -3.96 1.00
C LYS A 83 -20.70 -3.44 2.00
N THR A 84 -20.54 -2.22 2.49
CA THR A 84 -21.42 -1.61 3.49
C THR A 84 -21.59 -0.13 3.21
N ASP A 85 -22.79 0.41 3.49
CA ASP A 85 -23.07 1.83 3.46
C ASP A 85 -22.94 2.49 4.83
N ASN A 86 -22.70 1.71 5.89
CA ASN A 86 -22.53 2.23 7.24
C ASN A 86 -21.18 2.94 7.37
N ALA A 87 -21.20 4.25 7.65
CA ALA A 87 -19.98 5.07 7.71
C ALA A 87 -19.00 4.61 8.79
N ARG A 88 -19.50 4.19 9.96
CA ARG A 88 -18.67 3.67 11.06
C ARG A 88 -17.98 2.38 10.63
N GLU A 89 -18.73 1.47 10.03
CA GLU A 89 -18.22 0.19 9.54
C GLU A 89 -17.19 0.39 8.43
N LYS A 90 -17.40 1.33 7.50
CA LYS A 90 -16.39 1.68 6.47
C LYS A 90 -15.06 2.10 7.10
N VAL A 91 -15.07 2.94 8.15
CA VAL A 91 -13.82 3.32 8.86
C VAL A 91 -13.16 2.10 9.50
N SER A 92 -13.93 1.22 10.15
CA SER A 92 -13.41 -0.01 10.73
C SER A 92 -12.81 -0.95 9.67
N LEU A 93 -13.49 -1.15 8.55
CA LEU A 93 -13.03 -1.96 7.42
C LEU A 93 -11.75 -1.40 6.79
N TYR A 94 -11.65 -0.07 6.65
CA TYR A 94 -10.43 0.58 6.20
C TYR A 94 -9.24 0.23 7.09
N ILE A 95 -9.35 0.46 8.40
CA ILE A 95 -8.25 0.23 9.35
C ILE A 95 -7.83 -1.25 9.34
N LYS A 96 -8.79 -2.17 9.41
CA LYS A 96 -8.52 -3.62 9.39
C LYS A 96 -7.85 -4.05 8.07
N SER A 97 -8.42 -3.67 6.93
CA SER A 97 -7.88 -4.03 5.60
C SER A 97 -6.49 -3.45 5.36
N ARG A 98 -6.24 -2.21 5.81
CA ARG A 98 -4.95 -1.54 5.71
C ARG A 98 -3.88 -2.31 6.49
N LEU A 99 -4.16 -2.65 7.75
CA LEU A 99 -3.21 -3.36 8.62
C LEU A 99 -2.93 -4.79 8.12
N GLU A 100 -3.95 -5.49 7.62
CA GLU A 100 -3.77 -6.79 6.98
C GLU A 100 -2.91 -6.71 5.72
N GLY A 101 -3.12 -5.66 4.91
CA GLY A 101 -2.32 -5.36 3.73
C GLY A 101 -0.84 -5.21 4.06
N ILE A 102 -0.50 -4.36 5.04
CA ILE A 102 0.89 -4.15 5.48
C ILE A 102 1.53 -5.45 5.95
N LYS A 103 0.78 -6.26 6.69
CA LYS A 103 1.28 -7.54 7.18
C LYS A 103 1.70 -8.47 6.04
N LYS A 104 0.91 -8.56 4.96
CA LYS A 104 1.26 -9.36 3.76
C LYS A 104 2.56 -8.89 3.13
N LEU A 105 2.88 -7.60 3.28
CA LEU A 105 4.01 -6.95 2.65
C LEU A 105 5.26 -6.87 3.56
N ASN A 106 5.27 -7.49 4.75
CA ASN A 106 6.30 -7.31 5.80
C ASN A 106 7.75 -7.40 5.28
N ASN A 107 8.09 -8.39 4.44
CA ASN A 107 9.45 -8.52 3.92
C ASN A 107 9.78 -7.53 2.79
N LEU A 108 8.77 -7.07 2.04
CA LEU A 108 8.90 -6.03 1.03
C LEU A 108 9.02 -4.65 1.68
N TYR A 109 8.32 -4.45 2.80
CA TYR A 109 8.37 -3.25 3.64
C TYR A 109 9.24 -3.50 4.87
N ASP A 110 10.38 -4.21 4.74
CA ASP A 110 11.38 -4.35 5.81
C ASP A 110 12.05 -2.98 6.06
N PHE A 111 11.23 -2.03 6.51
CA PHE A 111 11.46 -0.64 6.87
C PHE A 111 12.48 -0.55 8.01
N ARG A 112 12.65 -1.66 8.75
CA ARG A 112 13.66 -1.85 9.80
C ARG A 112 15.09 -1.89 9.25
N LYS A 113 15.31 -2.16 7.95
CA LYS A 113 16.62 -1.96 7.31
C LYS A 113 16.72 -0.55 6.73
N SER A 114 16.95 0.39 7.63
CA SER A 114 17.18 1.84 7.54
C SER A 114 18.08 2.42 6.41
N GLN A 115 18.36 1.72 5.32
CA GLN A 115 19.27 2.19 4.26
C GLN A 115 18.60 2.58 2.94
N TYR A 116 17.29 2.35 2.75
CA TYR A 116 16.56 3.04 1.66
C TYR A 116 16.21 4.48 2.05
N LEU A 117 16.15 4.77 3.36
CA LEU A 117 15.84 6.06 3.98
C LEU A 117 16.90 7.15 3.79
N SER A 118 18.08 6.82 3.26
CA SER A 118 19.15 7.78 2.97
C SER A 118 19.10 8.32 1.53
N LEU A 119 17.98 8.14 0.82
CA LEU A 119 17.81 8.56 -0.57
C LEU A 119 16.58 9.46 -0.68
N ASP A 120 16.69 10.56 -1.41
CA ASP A 120 15.58 11.48 -1.75
C ASP A 120 14.34 10.75 -2.29
N ASN A 121 14.56 9.61 -2.96
CA ASN A 121 13.50 8.76 -3.51
C ASN A 121 12.58 8.11 -2.46
N ALA A 122 13.06 7.86 -1.23
CA ALA A 122 12.25 7.26 -0.17
C ALA A 122 11.26 8.27 0.43
N VAL A 123 11.66 9.54 0.51
CA VAL A 123 10.80 10.64 0.96
C VAL A 123 9.67 10.85 -0.04
N VAL A 124 10.00 11.00 -1.33
CA VAL A 124 9.01 11.18 -2.40
C VAL A 124 8.02 10.01 -2.46
N LEU A 125 8.51 8.79 -2.28
CA LEU A 125 7.66 7.60 -2.29
C LEU A 125 6.73 7.54 -1.07
N ARG A 126 7.23 7.89 0.11
CA ARG A 126 6.43 8.00 1.32
C ARG A 126 5.34 9.07 1.16
N GLU A 127 5.70 10.26 0.69
CA GLU A 127 4.75 11.36 0.48
C GLU A 127 3.64 10.97 -0.50
N LYS A 128 3.99 10.26 -1.59
CA LYS A 128 3.02 9.75 -2.55
C LYS A 128 1.98 8.83 -1.89
N TYR A 129 2.42 7.86 -1.09
CA TYR A 129 1.51 6.90 -0.45
C TYR A 129 0.75 7.51 0.72
N ASP A 130 1.40 8.37 1.50
CA ASP A 130 0.78 9.13 2.57
C ASP A 130 -0.37 9.99 2.04
N LYS A 131 -0.19 10.63 0.89
CA LYS A 131 -1.24 11.39 0.22
C LYS A 131 -2.41 10.50 -0.21
N LEU A 132 -2.12 9.34 -0.80
CA LEU A 132 -3.15 8.39 -1.21
C LEU A 132 -3.99 7.90 -0.01
N GLU A 133 -3.35 7.58 1.11
CA GLU A 133 -4.04 7.17 2.33
C GLU A 133 -4.84 8.32 2.95
N LEU A 134 -4.27 9.52 2.99
CA LEU A 134 -4.97 10.71 3.48
C LEU A 134 -6.24 10.97 2.67
N ASP A 135 -6.17 10.85 1.35
CA ASP A 135 -7.34 11.01 0.48
C ASP A 135 -8.43 9.96 0.76
N ILE A 136 -8.05 8.70 1.00
CA ILE A 136 -9.02 7.65 1.37
C ILE A 136 -9.69 7.98 2.70
N ILE A 137 -8.92 8.31 3.73
CA ILE A 137 -9.46 8.66 5.05
C ILE A 137 -10.36 9.88 4.97
N ARG A 138 -9.92 10.94 4.27
CA ARG A 138 -10.70 12.15 4.07
C ARG A 138 -12.05 11.85 3.41
N ASN A 139 -12.07 11.07 2.33
CA ASN A 139 -13.31 10.68 1.66
C ASN A 139 -14.25 9.87 2.58
N LEU A 140 -13.71 9.01 3.45
CA LEU A 140 -14.49 8.27 4.43
C LEU A 140 -15.14 9.17 5.49
N LEU A 141 -14.40 10.17 5.97
CA LEU A 141 -14.91 11.15 6.93
C LEU A 141 -15.95 12.08 6.29
N GLU A 142 -15.70 12.58 5.08
CA GLU A 142 -16.64 13.38 4.28
C GLU A 142 -17.94 12.61 4.03
N TYR A 143 -17.84 11.32 3.67
CA TYR A 143 -18.99 10.44 3.52
C TYR A 143 -19.80 10.34 4.82
N GLY A 144 -19.15 10.08 5.95
CA GLY A 144 -19.87 9.95 7.21
C GLY A 144 -20.49 11.25 7.72
N VAL A 145 -19.89 12.41 7.45
CA VAL A 145 -20.51 13.73 7.70
C VAL A 145 -21.75 13.92 6.82
N THR A 146 -21.63 13.61 5.52
CA THR A 146 -22.74 13.71 4.56
C THR A 146 -23.93 12.81 4.94
N MET A 147 -23.63 11.61 5.42
CA MET A 147 -24.63 10.65 5.91
C MET A 147 -25.15 10.97 7.33
N GLY A 148 -24.72 12.08 7.93
CA GLY A 148 -25.12 12.50 9.28
C GLY A 148 -24.61 11.60 10.42
N SER A 149 -23.70 10.68 10.12
CA SER A 149 -23.13 9.73 11.08
C SER A 149 -22.00 10.34 11.92
N PHE A 150 -21.27 11.31 11.37
CA PHE A 150 -20.16 11.98 12.03
C PHE A 150 -20.42 13.49 12.20
N SER A 151 -19.85 14.06 13.27
CA SER A 151 -19.84 15.49 13.56
C SER A 151 -18.38 15.94 13.67
N ILE A 152 -17.84 16.47 12.57
CA ILE A 152 -16.42 16.81 12.44
C ILE A 152 -16.30 18.26 11.95
N GLU A 153 -15.65 19.12 12.74
CA GLU A 153 -15.44 20.53 12.37
C GLU A 153 -14.34 20.71 11.32
N ASN A 154 -13.22 19.99 11.47
CA ASN A 154 -12.07 20.08 10.58
C ASN A 154 -11.67 18.71 10.05
N ILE A 155 -12.27 18.32 8.94
CA ILE A 155 -12.05 17.02 8.28
C ILE A 155 -10.57 16.78 7.97
N GLU A 156 -9.87 17.79 7.47
CA GLU A 156 -8.46 17.69 7.09
C GLU A 156 -7.57 17.37 8.29
N ALA A 157 -7.75 18.08 9.41
CA ALA A 157 -7.02 17.83 10.64
C ALA A 157 -7.34 16.45 11.22
N THR A 158 -8.63 16.07 11.26
CA THR A 158 -9.06 14.75 11.74
C THR A 158 -8.50 13.61 10.88
N ALA A 159 -8.49 13.77 9.55
CA ALA A 159 -7.94 12.78 8.63
C ALA A 159 -6.43 12.59 8.85
N LYS A 160 -5.67 13.68 9.04
CA LYS A 160 -4.24 13.62 9.38
C LYS A 160 -3.99 12.92 10.72
N THR A 161 -4.77 13.24 11.75
CA THR A 161 -4.66 12.58 13.05
C THR A 161 -4.96 11.08 12.93
N MET A 162 -6.02 10.71 12.20
CA MET A 162 -6.35 9.30 11.97
C MET A 162 -5.25 8.57 11.20
N LEU A 163 -4.63 9.21 10.20
CA LEU A 163 -3.47 8.66 9.47
C LEU A 163 -2.29 8.39 10.42
N ILE A 164 -1.96 9.32 11.33
CA ILE A 164 -0.89 9.14 12.32
C ILE A 164 -1.18 7.95 13.23
N ILE A 165 -2.43 7.82 13.69
CA ILE A 165 -2.86 6.72 14.55
C ILE A 165 -2.72 5.38 13.82
N VAL A 166 -3.24 5.27 12.59
CA VAL A 166 -3.13 4.05 11.77
C VAL A 166 -1.67 3.67 11.54
N LYS A 167 -0.80 4.64 11.22
CA LYS A 167 0.65 4.42 11.10
C LYS A 167 1.30 3.93 12.38
N GLY A 168 0.88 4.46 13.53
CA GLY A 168 1.36 4.02 14.84
C GLY A 168 1.06 2.55 15.13
N LEU A 169 -0.01 2.00 14.53
CA LEU A 169 -0.37 0.58 14.65
C LEU A 169 0.48 -0.34 13.77
N GLU A 170 1.17 0.19 12.76
CA GLU A 170 1.97 -0.61 11.81
C GLU A 170 3.17 -1.28 12.48
N ILE A 171 3.82 -0.61 13.44
CA ILE A 171 5.01 -1.15 14.13
C ILE A 171 4.68 -2.47 14.85
N PRO A 172 3.62 -2.54 15.69
CA PRO A 172 3.16 -3.80 16.26
C PRO A 172 2.81 -4.88 15.21
N VAL A 173 2.17 -4.51 14.09
CA VAL A 173 1.78 -5.45 13.01
C VAL A 173 3.00 -6.21 12.47
N LEU A 174 4.12 -5.52 12.33
CA LEU A 174 5.37 -6.09 11.85
C LEU A 174 6.05 -7.01 12.87
N SER A 175 5.63 -6.96 14.15
CA SER A 175 6.21 -7.73 15.27
C SER A 175 5.49 -9.06 15.61
N GLN A 176 4.60 -9.52 14.71
CA GLN A 176 4.12 -10.91 14.53
C GLN A 176 2.84 -11.41 15.25
N ASP A 177 2.21 -10.71 16.20
CA ASP A 177 0.99 -11.24 16.84
C ASP A 177 -0.32 -10.72 16.19
N ARG A 178 -1.13 -11.62 15.60
CA ARG A 178 -2.44 -11.27 14.98
C ARG A 178 -3.49 -10.91 16.03
N GLU A 179 -3.54 -11.64 17.14
CA GLU A 179 -4.62 -11.51 18.11
C GLU A 179 -4.49 -10.19 18.87
N ILE A 180 -3.26 -9.84 19.27
CA ILE A 180 -2.96 -8.57 19.93
C ILE A 180 -3.33 -7.37 19.03
N LEU A 181 -3.13 -7.48 17.71
CA LEU A 181 -3.45 -6.40 16.79
C LEU A 181 -4.96 -6.19 16.64
N ASN A 182 -5.72 -7.26 16.40
CA ASN A 182 -7.17 -7.16 16.26
C ASN A 182 -7.79 -6.60 17.54
N GLN A 183 -7.32 -7.08 18.70
CA GLN A 183 -7.73 -6.55 19.99
C GLN A 183 -7.43 -5.04 20.12
N ARG A 184 -6.22 -4.59 19.79
CA ARG A 184 -5.87 -3.16 19.83
C ARG A 184 -6.72 -2.31 18.90
N VAL A 185 -7.03 -2.81 17.71
CA VAL A 185 -7.92 -2.10 16.77
C VAL A 185 -9.32 -1.99 17.36
N ASP A 186 -9.85 -3.08 17.90
CA ASP A 186 -11.19 -3.11 18.47
C ASP A 186 -11.30 -2.25 19.75
N GLU A 187 -10.21 -2.08 20.52
CA GLU A 187 -10.13 -1.15 21.66
C GLU A 187 -10.01 0.33 21.23
N LEU A 188 -9.30 0.59 20.13
CA LEU A 188 -9.07 1.95 19.63
C LEU A 188 -10.29 2.52 18.89
N LEU A 189 -11.02 1.69 18.15
CA LEU A 189 -12.18 2.12 17.35
C LEU A 189 -13.22 2.88 18.19
N PRO A 190 -13.65 2.40 19.38
CA PRO A 190 -14.53 3.17 20.26
C PRO A 190 -13.98 4.55 20.64
N VAL A 191 -12.68 4.66 20.93
CA VAL A 191 -12.05 5.95 21.28
C VAL A 191 -12.09 6.92 20.11
N LEU A 192 -11.77 6.45 18.90
CA LEU A 192 -11.90 7.23 17.67
C LEU A 192 -13.35 7.67 17.44
N PHE A 193 -14.30 6.74 17.56
CA PHE A 193 -15.71 7.02 17.31
C PHE A 193 -16.34 7.93 18.34
N PHE A 194 -15.95 7.86 19.61
CA PHE A 194 -16.40 8.81 20.63
C PHE A 194 -16.01 10.25 20.27
N GLY A 195 -14.84 10.45 19.67
CA GLY A 195 -14.36 11.78 19.27
C GLY A 195 -15.01 12.36 18.01
N ILE A 196 -15.66 11.56 17.15
CA ILE A 196 -16.16 12.01 15.83
C ILE A 196 -17.63 11.66 15.56
N CYS A 197 -18.23 10.71 16.28
CA CYS A 197 -19.63 10.34 16.05
C CYS A 197 -20.56 11.40 16.63
N LYS A 198 -21.69 11.58 15.97
CA LYS A 198 -22.78 12.38 16.51
C LYS A 198 -23.47 11.57 17.62
N CYS A 199 -23.66 12.20 18.78
CA CYS A 199 -24.43 11.65 19.90
C CYS A 199 -25.90 11.47 19.53
#